data_AF-A0A401TJH1-F1
#
_entry.id   AF-A0A401TJH1-F1
#
_cell.length_a   1.000
_cell.length_b   1.000
_cell.length_c   1.000
_cell.angle_alpha   90.00
_cell.angle_beta   90.00
_cell.angle_gamma   90.00
#
_symmetry.space_group_name_H-M   'P 1'
#
loop_
_entity.id
_entity.type
_entity.pdbx_description
1 polymer ?
#
loop_
_entity_poly.entity_id
_entity_poly.type
_entity_poly.pdbx_seq_one_letter_code
_entity_poly.pdbx_strand_id
1 'polypeptide(L)' 'PSHKTFRIKRVLAKKMKQNRPIPQWIRMKTGNKIRYWFSGVWALLVH' A
#
# COMPACT_ATOMS: atom_id res chain seq x y z
N PRO A 1 3.47 -3.14 -21.70
CA PRO A 1 3.48 -4.57 -22.08
C PRO A 1 2.16 -5.28 -21.75
N SER A 2 1.42 -5.68 -22.79
CA SER A 2 0.13 -6.38 -22.69
C SER A 2 0.29 -7.85 -22.29
N HIS A 3 1.27 -8.56 -22.86
CA HIS A 3 1.65 -9.91 -22.44
C HIS A 3 2.60 -9.87 -21.24
N LYS A 4 2.08 -10.26 -20.07
CA LYS A 4 2.83 -10.40 -18.82
C LYS A 4 2.85 -11.85 -18.39
N THR A 5 3.99 -12.31 -17.88
CA THR A 5 4.10 -13.66 -17.31
C THR A 5 3.22 -13.79 -16.07
N PHE A 6 2.84 -15.02 -15.72
CA PHE A 6 2.01 -15.31 -14.55
C PHE A 6 2.62 -14.76 -13.25
N ARG A 7 3.95 -14.88 -13.11
CA ARG A 7 4.69 -14.33 -11.96
C ARG A 7 4.49 -12.82 -11.82
N ILE A 8 4.58 -12.08 -12.92
CA ILE A 8 4.38 -10.62 -12.94
C ILE A 8 2.92 -10.28 -12.58
N LYS A 9 1.94 -11.00 -13.13
CA LYS A 9 0.52 -10.78 -12.82
C LYS A 9 0.23 -10.97 -11.31
N ARG A 10 0.81 -12.00 -10.68
CA ARG A 10 0.68 -12.21 -9.22
C ARG A 10 1.28 -11.07 -8.40
N VAL A 11 2.46 -10.59 -8.78
CA VAL A 11 3.12 -9.48 -8.09
C VAL A 11 2.28 -8.21 -8.19
N LEU A 12 1.79 -7.88 -9.39
CA LEU A 12 0.94 -6.71 -9.61
C LEU A 12 -0.37 -6.80 -8.81
N ALA A 13 -1.03 -7.96 -8.81
CA ALA A 13 -2.24 -8.16 -8.01
C ALA A 13 -1.99 -7.96 -6.51
N LYS A 14 -0.84 -8.43 -5.98
CA LYS A 14 -0.46 -8.20 -4.58
C LYS A 14 -0.22 -6.72 -4.29
N LYS A 15 0.49 -6.00 -5.17
CA LYS A 15 0.75 -4.56 -5.04
C LYS A 15 -0.54 -3.73 -5.08
N MET A 16 -1.48 -4.09 -5.95
CA MET A 16 -2.80 -3.44 -5.99
C MET A 16 -3.57 -3.65 -4.67
N LYS A 17 -3.52 -4.85 -4.08
CA LYS A 17 -4.15 -5.12 -2.78
C LYS A 17 -3.49 -4.35 -1.63
N GLN A 18 -2.19 -4.10 -1.70
CA GLN A 18 -1.45 -3.31 -0.70
C GLN A 18 -1.72 -1.80 -0.80
N ASN A 19 -2.21 -1.30 -1.93
CA ASN A 19 -2.54 0.10 -2.11
C ASN A 19 -3.93 0.47 -1.53
N ARG A 20 -4.21 0.03 -0.31
CA ARG A 20 -5.46 0.32 0.39
C ARG A 20 -5.15 1.14 1.65
N PRO A 21 -5.96 2.16 1.97
CA PRO A 21 -5.76 2.96 3.17
C PRO A 21 -5.95 2.12 4.44
N ILE A 22 -5.31 2.55 5.52
CA ILE A 22 -5.40 1.89 6.82
C ILE A 22 -6.84 1.98 7.35
N PRO A 23 -7.48 0.86 7.73
CA PRO A 23 -8.80 0.86 8.35
C PRO A 23 -8.85 1.66 9.65
N GLN A 24 -9.96 2.36 9.86
CA GLN A 24 -10.15 3.26 11.01
C GLN A 24 -10.00 2.57 12.36
N TRP A 25 -10.53 1.36 12.52
CA TRP A 25 -10.44 0.61 13.79
C TRP A 25 -8.99 0.27 14.20
N ILE A 26 -8.07 0.16 13.24
CA ILE A 26 -6.64 -0.03 13.53
C ILE A 26 -6.05 1.25 14.10
N ARG A 27 -6.47 2.43 13.59
CA ARG A 27 -6.03 3.73 14.11
C ARG A 27 -6.45 3.97 15.56
N MET A 28 -7.59 3.41 15.96
CA MET A 28 -8.14 3.56 17.30
C MET A 28 -7.52 2.62 18.35
N LYS A 29 -6.64 1.68 17.95
CA LYS A 29 -5.95 0.79 18.90
C LYS A 29 -4.92 1.56 19.73
N THR A 30 -5.02 1.47 21.06
CA THR A 30 -4.04 2.04 22.01
C THR A 30 -2.65 1.47 21.76
N GLY A 31 -1.62 2.31 21.74
CA GLY A 31 -0.23 1.92 21.46
C GLY A 31 0.12 1.76 19.97
N ASN A 32 -0.81 2.02 19.05
CA ASN A 32 -0.53 1.98 17.62
C ASN A 32 0.21 3.25 17.13
N LYS A 33 1.42 3.09 16.62
CA LYS A 33 2.24 4.18 16.04
C LYS A 33 1.95 4.43 14.54
N ILE A 34 1.19 3.55 13.90
CA ILE A 34 0.93 3.59 12.45
C ILE A 34 -0.19 4.62 12.16
N ARG A 35 0.20 5.83 11.75
CA ARG A 35 -0.74 6.94 11.46
C ARG A 35 -1.04 7.14 9.98
N TYR A 36 -0.09 6.84 9.09
CA TYR A 36 -0.23 6.97 7.65
C TYR A 36 0.40 5.77 6.95
N TRP A 37 -0.18 5.35 5.82
CA TRP A 37 0.37 4.27 5.00
C TRP A 37 1.50 4.86 4.16
N PHE A 38 2.75 4.48 4.43
CA PHE A 38 3.91 4.89 3.64
C PHE A 38 3.89 4.16 2.28
N SER A 39 2.95 4.48 1.41
CA SER A 39 3.11 4.27 -0.02
C SER A 39 4.04 5.39 -0.48
N GLY A 40 5.25 5.06 -0.90
CA GLY A 40 6.33 6.00 -1.25
C GLY A 40 6.00 7.09 -2.30
N VAL A 41 4.75 7.16 -2.77
CA VAL A 41 4.20 8.23 -3.62
C VAL A 41 4.04 9.54 -2.84
N TRP A 42 3.69 9.49 -1.55
CA TRP A 42 3.54 10.71 -0.74
C TRP A 42 4.87 11.33 -0.30
N ALA A 43 5.93 10.51 -0.19
CA ALA A 43 7.25 10.97 0.21
C ALA A 43 7.96 11.81 -0.87
N LEU A 44 7.60 11.61 -2.15
CA LEU A 44 8.17 12.33 -3.29
C LEU A 44 7.47 13.67 -3.59
N LEU A 45 6.32 13.96 -2.96
CA LEU A 45 5.55 15.18 -3.18
C LEU A 45 5.74 16.23 -2.05
N VAL A 46 6.62 15.96 -1.08
CA VAL A 46 6.88 16.84 0.07
C VAL A 46 8.36 17.28 0.14
N HIS A 47 9.09 17.17 -0.96
CA HIS A 47 10.42 17.77 -1.15
C HIS A 47 10.40 18.71 -2.34
#